data_AF-A0AAN8FFB5-F1
#
_entry.id   AF-A0AAN8FFB5-F1
#
_cell.length_a   1.000
_cell.length_b   1.000
_cell.length_c   1.000
_cell.angle_alpha   90.00
_cell.angle_beta   90.00
_cell.angle_gamma   90.00
#
_symmetry.space_group_name_H-M   'P 1'
#
loop_
_entity.id
_entity.type
_entity.pdbx_description
1 polymer ?
#
loop_
_entity_poly.entity_id
_entity_poly.type
_entity_poly.pdbx_seq_one_letter_code
_entity_poly.pdbx_strand_id
1 'polypeptide(L)'
;MYSRRLFVASARPLYIVTTPVKFQVSKTQSWDYSRGPPVTTAITPTINMTTVGYLKGQITKTTKALEETNLLAQDILADKGAEEERTRGKINTSTERTRQYMEVLNKLQQQTSNLLTDWKRAESHANKKQDDDEGSSLLQEFQNHWESTNCESQLTLARINISFMERAIEEVQAAQEKEQQRRDEAEHPAPIPSHLIQTPKLELPTFAGDITLFPEFWEIFAAAIHNHPYMTDATKLIYLKRALQGDAKDIVASVQ
;
A
#
# COMPACT_ATOMS: atom_id res chain seq x y z
N MET A 1 26.57 25.99 17.34
CA MET A 1 26.37 24.53 17.26
C MET A 1 25.18 24.15 18.13
N TYR A 2 23.98 23.97 17.57
CA TYR A 2 22.87 23.28 18.26
C TYR A 2 22.08 22.47 17.23
N SER A 3 21.64 21.29 17.67
CA SER A 3 21.63 20.04 16.91
C SER A 3 20.54 19.93 15.85
N ARG A 4 21.00 19.75 14.61
CA ARG A 4 20.31 18.98 13.57
C ARG A 4 20.17 17.52 14.03
N ARG A 5 18.93 17.07 14.22
CA ARG A 5 18.42 15.68 14.10
C ARG A 5 16.92 15.83 14.34
N LEU A 6 16.09 15.88 13.32
CA LEU A 6 15.45 14.70 12.75
C LEU A 6 14.92 15.04 11.35
N PHE A 7 15.61 14.57 10.30
CA PHE A 7 15.00 14.33 9.00
C PHE A 7 15.95 13.42 8.20
N VAL A 8 15.60 12.13 8.10
CA VAL A 8 16.03 11.28 7.00
C VAL A 8 14.80 10.51 6.55
N ALA A 9 14.37 10.80 5.33
CA ALA A 9 13.44 9.99 4.58
C ALA A 9 14.21 8.78 4.01
N SER A 10 13.79 7.55 4.35
CA SER A 10 13.80 6.42 3.43
C SER A 10 13.02 5.24 4.00
N ALA A 11 12.27 4.57 3.14
CA ALA A 11 11.50 3.36 3.40
C ALA A 11 12.32 2.20 3.99
N ARG A 12 11.77 1.54 5.04
CA ARG A 12 11.71 0.08 5.36
C ARG A 12 11.61 -0.18 6.88
N PRO A 13 11.07 -1.35 7.30
CA PRO A 13 10.26 -1.48 8.52
C PRO A 13 11.02 -1.98 9.76
N LEU A 14 10.35 -1.77 10.92
CA LEU A 14 10.67 -2.20 12.30
C LEU A 14 12.00 -1.72 12.90
N TYR A 15 11.93 -1.00 14.01
CA TYR A 15 12.10 -1.55 15.37
C TYR A 15 11.82 -0.43 16.40
N ILE A 16 11.03 -0.76 17.41
CA ILE A 16 10.69 0.09 18.54
C ILE A 16 11.94 0.24 19.41
N VAL A 17 12.40 1.47 19.65
CA VAL A 17 13.25 1.80 20.80
C VAL A 17 12.75 3.11 21.40
N THR A 18 11.98 2.98 22.48
CA THR A 18 11.58 4.06 23.36
C THR A 18 12.77 4.45 24.24
N THR A 19 13.18 5.72 24.23
CA THR A 19 13.94 6.29 25.36
C THR A 19 13.39 7.68 25.72
N PRO A 20 13.05 7.94 27.00
CA PRO A 20 12.62 9.26 27.44
C PRO A 20 13.85 10.11 27.80
N VAL A 21 13.97 11.28 27.19
CA VAL A 21 15.02 12.26 27.53
C VAL A 21 14.53 13.10 28.72
N LYS A 22 15.19 12.97 29.87
CA LYS A 22 15.01 13.86 31.04
C LYS A 22 15.99 15.04 30.93
N PHE A 23 15.50 16.26 31.11
CA PHE A 23 16.34 17.45 31.29
C PHE A 23 16.51 17.80 32.77
N GLN A 24 17.76 18.07 33.18
CA GLN A 24 18.15 18.57 34.49
C GLN A 24 18.38 20.09 34.41
N VAL A 25 17.77 20.84 35.33
CA VAL A 25 17.93 22.30 35.48
C VAL A 25 19.03 22.57 36.51
N SER A 26 20.01 23.40 36.15
CA SER A 26 20.98 23.97 37.10
C SER A 26 20.67 25.44 37.37
N LYS A 27 20.64 25.80 38.66
CA LYS A 27 20.27 27.09 39.26
C LYS A 27 21.17 28.26 38.82
N THR A 28 20.59 29.46 38.73
CA THR A 28 21.32 30.74 38.70
C THR A 28 21.04 31.60 39.93
N GLN A 29 22.05 32.43 40.22
CA GLN A 29 22.30 33.25 41.40
C GLN A 29 21.50 34.56 41.48
N SER A 30 21.42 35.02 42.74
CA SER A 30 21.12 36.34 43.31
C SER A 30 21.35 37.58 42.42
N TRP A 31 20.41 38.54 42.47
CA TRP A 31 20.51 39.88 41.87
C TRP A 31 20.77 40.96 42.94
N ASP A 32 21.69 41.89 42.64
CA ASP A 32 21.92 43.14 43.39
C ASP A 32 21.29 44.31 42.61
N TYR A 33 20.57 45.18 43.33
CA TYR A 33 19.70 46.23 42.81
C TYR A 33 20.37 47.58 43.05
N SER A 34 21.07 48.13 42.05
CA SER A 34 21.50 49.54 42.07
C SER A 34 22.00 50.02 40.70
N ARG A 35 21.12 50.67 39.92
CA ARG A 35 21.37 51.88 39.09
C ARG A 35 20.11 52.27 38.29
N GLY A 36 19.79 53.56 38.27
CA GLY A 36 18.59 54.17 37.68
C GLY A 36 18.55 54.20 36.14
N PRO A 37 17.46 54.73 35.54
CA PRO A 37 17.04 54.39 34.19
C PRO A 37 17.66 55.33 33.13
N PRO A 38 17.76 54.88 31.86
CA PRO A 38 17.78 55.82 30.75
C PRO A 38 16.64 55.61 29.74
N VAL A 39 15.96 56.73 29.48
CA VAL A 39 15.54 57.29 28.18
C VAL A 39 14.83 56.36 27.17
N THR A 40 13.57 56.71 26.93
CA THR A 40 12.65 56.29 25.87
C THR A 40 13.29 56.13 24.50
N THR A 41 13.23 54.90 23.96
CA THR A 41 13.14 54.66 22.51
C THR A 41 11.80 53.96 22.26
N ALA A 42 11.08 54.45 21.26
CA ALA A 42 9.70 54.08 20.94
C ALA A 42 9.55 52.56 20.76
N ILE A 43 8.82 51.95 21.69
CA ILE A 43 8.38 50.56 21.61
C ILE A 43 7.32 50.51 20.51
N THR A 44 7.47 49.62 19.53
CA THR A 44 6.37 49.09 18.70
C THR A 44 5.94 47.73 19.28
N PRO A 45 5.19 47.66 20.41
CA PRO A 45 4.82 46.38 21.02
C PRO A 45 3.55 45.76 20.40
N THR A 46 2.75 46.55 19.66
CA THR A 46 1.39 46.15 19.27
C THR A 46 1.34 45.07 18.18
N ILE A 47 2.33 45.03 17.28
CA ILE A 47 2.39 44.07 16.15
C ILE A 47 3.04 42.74 16.57
N ASN A 48 3.96 42.78 17.54
CA ASN A 48 4.68 41.59 18.01
C ASN A 48 3.79 40.67 18.86
N MET A 49 2.95 41.24 19.74
CA MET A 49 1.99 40.47 20.55
C MET A 49 0.93 39.75 19.71
N THR A 50 0.52 40.33 18.57
CA THR A 50 -0.51 39.75 17.70
C THR A 50 0.02 38.59 16.86
N THR A 51 1.29 38.64 16.42
CA THR A 51 1.89 37.56 15.60
C THR A 51 2.24 36.33 16.44
N VAL A 52 2.84 36.52 17.63
CA VAL A 52 3.13 35.42 18.57
C VAL A 52 1.84 34.75 19.03
N GLY A 53 0.84 35.56 19.42
CA GLY A 53 -0.49 35.07 19.80
C GLY A 53 -1.17 34.30 18.66
N TYR A 54 -1.08 34.79 17.42
CA TYR A 54 -1.61 34.10 16.25
C TYR A 54 -0.98 32.73 16.04
N LEU A 55 0.35 32.62 16.04
CA LEU A 55 1.06 31.35 15.82
C LEU A 55 0.75 30.35 16.93
N LYS A 56 0.75 30.78 18.20
CA LYS A 56 0.32 29.95 19.33
C LYS A 56 -1.12 29.48 19.18
N GLY A 57 -2.00 30.37 18.73
CA GLY A 57 -3.40 30.06 18.44
C GLY A 57 -3.55 28.99 17.35
N GLN A 58 -2.77 29.07 16.26
CA GLN A 58 -2.75 28.04 15.21
C GLN A 58 -2.26 26.70 15.75
N ILE A 59 -1.15 26.69 16.49
CA ILE A 59 -0.60 25.47 17.13
C ILE A 59 -1.66 24.81 18.01
N THR A 60 -2.29 25.56 18.91
CA THR A 60 -3.34 25.04 19.79
C THR A 60 -4.53 24.49 19.00
N LYS A 61 -5.01 25.26 18.00
CA LYS A 61 -6.16 24.86 17.17
C LYS A 61 -5.89 23.57 16.41
N THR A 62 -4.74 23.49 15.73
CA THR A 62 -4.35 22.33 14.93
C THR A 62 -4.11 21.12 15.83
N THR A 63 -3.54 21.32 17.03
CA THR A 63 -3.30 20.23 18.00
C THR A 63 -4.60 19.63 18.52
N LYS A 64 -5.60 20.45 18.85
CA LYS A 64 -6.93 19.95 19.25
C LYS A 64 -7.62 19.19 18.13
N ALA A 65 -7.58 19.71 16.91
CA ALA A 65 -8.13 19.01 15.75
C ALA A 65 -7.43 17.67 15.49
N LEU A 66 -6.11 17.61 15.72
CA LEU A 66 -5.31 16.39 15.62
C LEU A 66 -5.69 15.38 16.72
N GLU A 67 -5.89 15.84 17.95
CA GLU A 67 -6.35 15.01 19.07
C GLU A 67 -7.72 14.38 18.77
N GLU A 68 -8.69 15.17 18.31
CA GLU A 68 -10.01 14.66 17.91
C GLU A 68 -9.90 13.61 16.81
N THR A 69 -9.06 13.86 15.81
CA THR A 69 -8.85 12.94 14.69
C THR A 69 -8.12 11.66 15.13
N ASN A 70 -7.22 11.76 16.10
CA ASN A 70 -6.55 10.61 16.71
C ASN A 70 -7.53 9.71 17.49
N LEU A 71 -8.48 10.30 18.22
CA LEU A 71 -9.53 9.55 18.92
C LEU A 71 -10.45 8.83 17.93
N LEU A 72 -10.87 9.51 16.86
CA LEU A 72 -11.65 8.90 15.78
C LEU A 72 -10.88 7.75 15.12
N ALA A 73 -9.57 7.92 14.90
CA ALA A 73 -8.73 6.88 14.33
C ALA A 73 -8.70 5.62 15.21
N GLN A 74 -8.54 5.80 16.53
CA GLN A 74 -8.56 4.69 17.48
C GLN A 74 -9.90 3.95 17.50
N ASP A 75 -11.01 4.68 17.46
CA ASP A 75 -12.36 4.10 17.46
C ASP A 75 -12.61 3.22 16.24
N ILE A 76 -12.31 3.72 15.03
CA ILE A 76 -12.49 2.97 13.77
C ILE A 76 -11.51 1.77 13.70
N LEU A 77 -10.31 1.90 14.26
CA LEU A 77 -9.35 0.79 14.33
C LEU A 77 -9.79 -0.27 15.36
N ALA A 78 -10.42 0.12 16.46
CA ALA A 78 -10.96 -0.81 17.46
C ALA A 78 -12.18 -1.59 16.92
N ASP A 79 -13.06 -0.93 16.18
CA ASP A 79 -14.22 -1.55 15.53
C ASP A 79 -13.83 -2.65 14.53
N LYS A 80 -12.65 -2.53 13.88
CA LYS A 80 -12.08 -3.59 13.02
C LYS A 80 -11.98 -4.92 13.77
N GLY A 81 -11.45 -4.89 14.99
CA GLY A 81 -11.22 -6.08 15.81
C GLY A 81 -12.52 -6.77 16.24
N ALA A 82 -13.59 -6.00 16.50
CA ALA A 82 -14.88 -6.55 16.92
C ALA A 82 -15.69 -7.17 15.77
N GLU A 83 -15.57 -6.60 14.56
CA GLU A 83 -16.37 -7.01 13.40
C GLU A 83 -15.70 -8.13 12.56
N GLU A 84 -14.36 -8.21 12.54
CA GLU A 84 -13.60 -9.33 11.95
C GLU A 84 -13.91 -10.67 12.63
N GLU A 85 -14.18 -10.64 13.95
CA GLU A 85 -14.64 -11.80 14.73
C GLU A 85 -16.06 -12.25 14.30
N ARG A 86 -16.89 -11.33 13.79
CA ARG A 86 -18.30 -11.57 13.47
C ARG A 86 -18.59 -11.91 12.02
N THR A 87 -17.84 -11.39 11.04
CA THR A 87 -18.24 -11.48 9.63
C THR A 87 -17.11 -11.82 8.67
N ARG A 88 -16.83 -13.12 8.50
CA ARG A 88 -16.17 -13.64 7.30
C ARG A 88 -17.10 -13.49 6.09
N GLY A 89 -16.92 -12.43 5.28
CA GLY A 89 -17.36 -12.50 3.87
C GLY A 89 -18.14 -11.34 3.25
N LYS A 90 -18.05 -10.09 3.72
CA LYS A 90 -18.71 -8.96 3.02
C LYS A 90 -17.68 -8.04 2.34
N ILE A 91 -17.50 -8.20 1.03
CA ILE A 91 -16.62 -7.35 0.22
C ILE A 91 -17.07 -5.87 0.27
N ASN A 92 -18.38 -5.61 0.29
CA ASN A 92 -18.94 -4.25 0.34
C ASN A 92 -18.65 -3.49 1.64
N THR A 93 -18.52 -4.20 2.78
CA THR A 93 -18.15 -3.57 4.06
C THR A 93 -16.64 -3.27 4.11
N SER A 94 -15.83 -4.08 3.41
CA SER A 94 -14.39 -3.86 3.28
C SER A 94 -14.04 -2.60 2.48
N THR A 95 -14.73 -2.37 1.35
CA THR A 95 -14.53 -1.17 0.52
C THR A 95 -14.91 0.12 1.26
N GLU A 96 -16.05 0.13 1.95
CA GLU A 96 -16.51 1.31 2.71
C GLU A 96 -15.58 1.61 3.90
N ARG A 97 -15.08 0.57 4.58
CA ARG A 97 -14.09 0.74 5.66
C ARG A 97 -12.78 1.31 5.16
N THR A 98 -12.31 0.83 4.01
CA THR A 98 -11.09 1.36 3.37
C THR A 98 -11.26 2.84 3.03
N ARG A 99 -12.45 3.25 2.57
CA ARG A 99 -12.79 4.66 2.33
C ARG A 99 -12.70 5.49 3.62
N GLN A 100 -13.23 4.98 4.73
CA GLN A 100 -13.16 5.65 6.03
C GLN A 100 -11.71 5.79 6.53
N TYR A 101 -10.89 4.74 6.41
CA TYR A 101 -9.47 4.81 6.76
C TYR A 101 -8.73 5.85 5.92
N MET A 102 -8.95 5.89 4.61
CA MET A 102 -8.34 6.91 3.75
C MET A 102 -8.74 8.32 4.16
N GLU A 103 -10.01 8.56 4.50
CA GLU A 103 -10.47 9.89 4.92
C GLU A 103 -9.76 10.36 6.20
N VAL A 104 -9.68 9.50 7.22
CA VAL A 104 -9.03 9.83 8.49
C VAL A 104 -7.52 9.96 8.34
N LEU A 105 -6.88 9.05 7.58
CA LEU A 105 -5.46 9.10 7.27
C LEU A 105 -5.07 10.42 6.61
N ASN A 106 -5.83 10.85 5.60
CA ASN A 106 -5.59 12.13 4.92
C ASN A 106 -5.70 13.31 5.89
N LYS A 107 -6.69 13.31 6.80
CA LYS A 107 -6.83 14.36 7.83
C LYS A 107 -5.64 14.37 8.78
N LEU A 108 -5.22 13.21 9.29
CA LEU A 108 -4.05 13.08 10.19
C LEU A 108 -2.76 13.59 9.52
N GLN A 109 -2.53 13.21 8.26
CA GLN A 109 -1.38 13.67 7.49
C GLN A 109 -1.41 15.19 7.28
N GLN A 110 -2.57 15.74 6.89
CA GLN A 110 -2.73 17.18 6.67
C GLN A 110 -2.52 17.98 7.96
N GLN A 111 -3.12 17.56 9.07
CA GLN A 111 -2.99 18.23 10.36
C GLN A 111 -1.56 18.14 10.91
N THR A 112 -0.89 17.00 10.74
CA THR A 112 0.53 16.83 11.06
C THR A 112 1.40 17.80 10.25
N SER A 113 1.16 17.90 8.94
CA SER A 113 1.88 18.83 8.06
C SER A 113 1.66 20.29 8.44
N ASN A 114 0.41 20.67 8.75
CA ASN A 114 0.06 22.01 9.20
C ASN A 114 0.80 22.36 10.50
N LEU A 115 0.76 21.48 11.50
CA LEU A 115 1.38 21.72 12.80
C LEU A 115 2.91 21.87 12.70
N LEU A 116 3.55 21.04 11.86
CA LEU A 116 4.99 21.17 11.56
C LEU A 116 5.32 22.47 10.82
N THR A 117 4.41 22.93 9.96
CA THR A 117 4.57 24.20 9.24
C THR A 117 4.43 25.39 10.20
N ASP A 118 3.47 25.34 11.12
CA ASP A 118 3.28 26.36 12.15
C ASP A 118 4.50 26.44 13.08
N TRP A 119 5.08 25.29 13.47
CA TRP A 119 6.34 25.24 14.21
C TRP A 119 7.49 25.91 13.44
N LYS A 120 7.70 25.56 12.17
CA LYS A 120 8.75 26.18 11.34
C LYS A 120 8.57 27.69 11.20
N ARG A 121 7.33 28.17 11.14
CA ARG A 121 7.01 29.61 11.12
C ARG A 121 7.37 30.29 12.44
N ALA A 122 7.08 29.64 13.57
CA ALA A 122 7.44 30.13 14.90
C ALA A 122 8.97 30.19 15.10
N GLU A 123 9.69 29.14 14.73
CA GLU A 123 11.15 29.09 14.76
C GLU A 123 11.77 30.18 13.87
N SER A 124 11.26 30.34 12.65
CA SER A 124 11.71 31.40 11.73
C SER A 124 11.43 32.80 12.29
N HIS A 125 10.34 32.98 13.01
CA HIS A 125 10.01 34.26 13.65
C HIS A 125 10.94 34.56 14.83
N ALA A 126 11.24 33.56 15.67
CA ALA A 126 12.17 33.70 16.78
C ALA A 126 13.62 33.99 16.30
N ASN A 127 14.09 33.26 15.28
CA ASN A 127 15.44 33.44 14.73
C ASN A 127 15.65 34.81 14.05
N LYS A 128 14.59 35.45 13.52
CA LYS A 128 14.69 36.82 12.98
C LYS A 128 15.02 37.87 14.03
N LYS A 129 14.85 37.55 15.32
CA LYS A 129 15.15 38.43 16.46
C LYS A 129 16.41 38.00 17.23
N GLN A 130 17.24 37.16 16.64
CA GLN A 130 18.40 36.55 17.31
C GLN A 130 19.54 37.53 17.63
N ASP A 131 19.54 38.71 17.01
CA ASP A 131 20.51 39.79 17.30
C ASP A 131 20.20 40.54 18.62
N ASP A 132 19.02 40.28 19.22
CA ASP A 132 18.60 40.80 20.52
C ASP A 132 18.38 39.65 21.52
N ASP A 133 18.63 39.86 22.83
CA ASP A 133 18.36 38.87 23.90
C ASP A 133 16.90 38.34 23.88
N GLU A 134 15.98 39.08 23.24
CA GLU A 134 14.58 38.75 23.02
C GLU A 134 14.36 37.48 22.16
N GLY A 135 15.22 37.19 21.17
CA GLY A 135 15.05 36.04 20.26
C GLY A 135 15.15 34.68 20.96
N SER A 136 16.11 34.54 21.87
CA SER A 136 16.27 33.32 22.68
C SER A 136 15.09 33.12 23.64
N SER A 137 14.60 34.22 24.22
CA SER A 137 13.43 34.20 25.10
C SER A 137 12.15 33.79 24.35
N LEU A 138 11.96 34.27 23.11
CA LEU A 138 10.77 33.95 22.30
C LEU A 138 10.76 32.49 21.83
N LEU A 139 11.91 31.93 21.46
CA LEU A 139 11.99 30.51 21.11
C LEU A 139 11.61 29.62 22.30
N GLN A 140 12.12 29.95 23.49
CA GLN A 140 11.76 29.24 24.72
C GLN A 140 10.25 29.39 25.02
N GLU A 141 9.67 30.56 24.76
CA GLU A 141 8.23 30.79 24.93
C GLU A 141 7.38 29.89 24.00
N PHE A 142 7.79 29.72 22.74
CA PHE A 142 7.13 28.79 21.81
C PHE A 142 7.32 27.33 22.20
N GLN A 143 8.51 26.95 22.68
CA GLN A 143 8.80 25.60 23.18
C GLN A 143 7.91 25.25 24.38
N ASN A 144 7.84 26.15 25.36
CA ASN A 144 6.97 25.97 26.53
C ASN A 144 5.49 25.84 26.11
N HIS A 145 5.06 26.63 25.12
CA HIS A 145 3.71 26.52 24.57
C HIS A 145 3.48 25.15 23.93
N TRP A 146 4.41 24.69 23.07
CA TRP A 146 4.35 23.38 22.40
C TRP A 146 4.27 22.21 23.38
N GLU A 147 5.06 22.26 24.46
CA GLU A 147 5.03 21.26 25.53
C GLU A 147 3.69 21.31 26.30
N SER A 148 3.21 22.51 26.64
CA SER A 148 1.95 22.69 27.37
C SER A 148 0.72 22.21 26.59
N THR A 149 0.76 22.28 25.25
CA THR A 149 -0.31 21.77 24.37
C THR A 149 -0.16 20.29 24.05
N ASN A 150 0.85 19.60 24.58
CA ASN A 150 1.09 18.18 24.36
C ASN A 150 1.24 17.81 22.86
N CYS A 151 1.75 18.74 22.05
CA CYS A 151 1.84 18.59 20.60
C CYS A 151 2.66 17.36 20.18
N GLU A 152 3.79 17.13 20.85
CA GLU A 152 4.70 16.03 20.52
C GLU A 152 4.04 14.66 20.72
N SER A 153 3.24 14.52 21.78
CA SER A 153 2.49 13.30 22.04
C SER A 153 1.42 13.07 20.99
N GLN A 154 0.68 14.12 20.60
CA GLN A 154 -0.35 14.03 19.55
C GLN A 154 0.24 13.69 18.17
N LEU A 155 1.41 14.24 17.84
CA LEU A 155 2.15 13.90 16.62
C LEU A 155 2.64 12.45 16.63
N THR A 156 3.12 11.98 17.77
CA THR A 156 3.54 10.58 17.94
C THR A 156 2.35 9.65 17.75
N LEU A 157 1.22 9.97 18.36
CA LEU A 157 0.00 9.18 18.23
C LEU A 157 -0.52 9.18 16.78
N ALA A 158 -0.49 10.33 16.11
CA ALA A 158 -0.89 10.43 14.70
C ALA A 158 -0.03 9.54 13.79
N ARG A 159 1.29 9.52 13.99
CA ARG A 159 2.20 8.62 13.23
C ARG A 159 1.86 7.15 13.42
N ILE A 160 1.56 6.76 14.67
CA ILE A 160 1.16 5.39 15.00
C ILE A 160 -0.16 5.05 14.30
N ASN A 161 -1.18 5.90 14.44
CA ASN A 161 -2.48 5.71 13.80
C ASN A 161 -2.39 5.63 12.27
N ILE A 162 -1.62 6.51 11.64
CA ILE A 162 -1.35 6.49 10.20
C ILE A 162 -0.77 5.13 9.80
N SER A 163 0.27 4.66 10.50
CA SER A 163 0.91 3.38 10.16
C SER A 163 -0.04 2.17 10.27
N PHE A 164 -0.95 2.17 11.25
CA PHE A 164 -1.96 1.13 11.38
C PHE A 164 -2.99 1.19 10.26
N MET A 165 -3.43 2.38 9.88
CA MET A 165 -4.38 2.57 8.78
C MET A 165 -3.80 2.20 7.42
N GLU A 166 -2.56 2.62 7.13
CA GLU A 166 -1.84 2.25 5.90
C GLU A 166 -1.79 0.73 5.76
N ARG A 167 -1.39 0.04 6.82
CA ARG A 167 -1.35 -1.43 6.85
C ARG A 167 -2.73 -2.06 6.63
N ALA A 168 -3.78 -1.52 7.27
CA ALA A 168 -5.13 -2.05 7.09
C ALA A 168 -5.64 -1.86 5.65
N ILE A 169 -5.28 -0.76 5.00
CA ILE A 169 -5.61 -0.50 3.59
C ILE A 169 -4.86 -1.48 2.67
N GLU A 170 -3.57 -1.68 2.91
CA GLU A 170 -2.75 -2.65 2.15
C GLU A 170 -3.29 -4.08 2.25
N GLU A 171 -3.74 -4.50 3.45
CA GLU A 171 -4.35 -5.82 3.66
C GLU A 171 -5.61 -6.02 2.81
N VAL A 172 -6.47 -5.00 2.71
CA VAL A 172 -7.68 -5.05 1.87
C VAL A 172 -7.32 -5.10 0.39
N GLN A 173 -6.37 -4.27 -0.06
CA GLN A 173 -5.92 -4.25 -1.45
C GLN A 173 -5.31 -5.60 -1.86
N ALA A 174 -4.47 -6.20 -1.03
CA ALA A 174 -3.88 -7.51 -1.28
C ALA A 174 -4.93 -8.63 -1.32
N ALA A 175 -5.97 -8.54 -0.48
CA ALA A 175 -7.09 -9.48 -0.52
C ALA A 175 -7.93 -9.35 -1.80
N GLN A 176 -8.14 -8.11 -2.28
CA GLN A 176 -8.84 -7.85 -3.54
C GLN A 176 -8.05 -8.36 -4.75
N GLU A 177 -6.74 -8.15 -4.78
CA GLU A 177 -5.88 -8.63 -5.87
C GLU A 177 -5.87 -10.15 -5.96
N LYS A 178 -5.79 -10.85 -4.82
CA LYS A 178 -5.91 -12.32 -4.77
C LYS A 178 -7.27 -12.83 -5.24
N GLU A 179 -8.35 -12.13 -4.91
CA GLU A 179 -9.69 -12.49 -5.38
C GLU A 179 -9.84 -12.24 -6.89
N GLN A 180 -9.27 -11.16 -7.42
CA GLN A 180 -9.26 -10.90 -8.86
C GLN A 180 -8.48 -11.98 -9.62
N GLN A 181 -7.30 -12.37 -9.14
CA GLN A 181 -6.52 -13.46 -9.72
C GLN A 181 -7.31 -14.78 -9.74
N ARG A 182 -8.01 -15.12 -8.65
CA ARG A 182 -8.90 -16.31 -8.62
C ARG A 182 -10.02 -16.24 -9.65
N ARG A 183 -10.58 -15.06 -9.90
CA ARG A 183 -11.63 -14.88 -10.92
C ARG A 183 -11.09 -15.02 -12.33
N ASP A 184 -9.94 -14.42 -12.60
CA ASP A 184 -9.28 -14.51 -13.91
C ASP A 184 -8.88 -15.97 -14.23
N GLU A 185 -8.41 -16.73 -13.23
CA GLU A 185 -8.15 -18.17 -13.33
C GLU A 185 -9.43 -19.01 -13.51
N ALA A 186 -10.54 -18.62 -12.90
CA ALA A 186 -11.82 -19.32 -13.05
C ALA A 186 -12.50 -19.04 -14.40
N GLU A 187 -12.24 -17.88 -15.01
CA GLU A 187 -12.81 -17.47 -16.31
C GLU A 187 -12.02 -18.03 -17.51
N HIS A 188 -10.77 -18.43 -17.32
CA HIS A 188 -10.04 -19.32 -18.23
C HIS A 188 -10.22 -20.78 -17.78
N PRO A 189 -11.22 -21.53 -18.28
CA PRO A 189 -11.25 -22.96 -18.03
C PRO A 189 -9.94 -23.55 -18.53
N ALA A 190 -9.31 -24.42 -17.72
CA ALA A 190 -8.18 -25.22 -18.14
C ALA A 190 -8.44 -25.71 -19.59
N PRO A 191 -7.45 -25.67 -20.50
CA PRO A 191 -7.67 -26.08 -21.88
C PRO A 191 -8.37 -27.42 -21.84
N ILE A 192 -9.63 -27.48 -22.33
CA ILE A 192 -10.35 -28.73 -22.42
C ILE A 192 -9.39 -29.64 -23.17
N PRO A 193 -8.86 -30.70 -22.54
CA PRO A 193 -7.77 -31.41 -23.16
C PRO A 193 -8.32 -31.98 -24.46
N SER A 194 -7.63 -31.67 -25.55
CA SER A 194 -8.13 -31.73 -26.93
C SER A 194 -8.65 -33.11 -27.36
N HIS A 195 -8.44 -34.13 -26.54
CA HIS A 195 -9.02 -35.47 -26.67
C HIS A 195 -10.53 -35.55 -26.31
N LEU A 196 -11.13 -34.53 -25.69
CA LEU A 196 -12.56 -34.48 -25.36
C LEU A 196 -13.43 -33.83 -26.45
N ILE A 197 -12.81 -33.23 -27.48
CA ILE A 197 -13.54 -32.80 -28.68
C ILE A 197 -13.84 -34.07 -29.48
N GLN A 198 -15.05 -34.61 -29.30
CA GLN A 198 -15.58 -35.62 -30.20
C GLN A 198 -15.64 -35.04 -31.61
N THR A 199 -14.63 -35.35 -32.41
CA THR A 199 -14.66 -35.19 -33.86
C THR A 199 -15.93 -35.88 -34.38
N PRO A 200 -16.71 -35.25 -35.29
CA PRO A 200 -17.74 -35.98 -36.01
C PRO A 200 -17.09 -37.24 -36.59
N LYS A 201 -17.76 -38.40 -36.49
CA LYS A 201 -17.22 -39.69 -36.95
C LYS A 201 -16.78 -39.54 -38.42
N LEU A 202 -15.50 -39.23 -38.62
CA LEU A 202 -14.88 -39.15 -39.91
C LEU A 202 -14.70 -40.60 -40.34
N GLU A 203 -15.52 -41.04 -41.30
CA GLU A 203 -15.36 -42.36 -41.88
C GLU A 203 -14.03 -42.37 -42.64
N LEU A 204 -13.07 -43.15 -42.13
CA LEU A 204 -11.77 -43.30 -42.77
C LEU A 204 -11.96 -44.02 -44.12
N PRO A 205 -11.32 -43.54 -45.19
CA PRO A 205 -11.38 -44.23 -46.48
C PRO A 205 -10.71 -45.60 -46.38
N THR A 206 -11.22 -46.57 -47.13
CA THR A 206 -10.63 -47.91 -47.22
C THR A 206 -9.78 -48.05 -48.48
N PHE A 207 -8.66 -48.79 -48.38
CA PHE A 207 -7.73 -49.00 -49.48
C PHE A 207 -7.56 -50.48 -49.78
N ALA A 208 -7.91 -50.90 -51.00
CA ALA A 208 -7.91 -52.30 -51.42
C ALA A 208 -6.63 -52.76 -52.15
N GLY A 209 -5.73 -51.84 -52.49
CA GLY A 209 -4.48 -52.15 -53.22
C GLY A 209 -4.34 -51.52 -54.61
N ASP A 210 -5.31 -50.71 -55.06
CA ASP A 210 -5.20 -49.97 -56.32
C ASP A 210 -4.23 -48.79 -56.18
N ILE A 211 -3.05 -48.89 -56.79
CA ILE A 211 -1.99 -47.88 -56.70
C ILE A 211 -2.42 -46.50 -57.23
N THR A 212 -3.42 -46.43 -58.11
CA THR A 212 -3.91 -45.16 -58.67
C THR A 212 -4.70 -44.35 -57.64
N LEU A 213 -5.32 -45.02 -56.66
CA LEU A 213 -6.10 -44.41 -55.58
C LEU A 213 -5.26 -44.16 -54.31
N PHE A 214 -4.00 -44.61 -54.30
CA PHE A 214 -3.13 -44.46 -53.14
C PHE A 214 -2.86 -42.99 -52.74
N PRO A 215 -2.62 -42.05 -53.69
CA PRO A 215 -2.41 -40.65 -53.33
C PRO A 215 -3.62 -40.04 -52.61
N GLU A 216 -4.82 -40.27 -53.13
CA GLU A 216 -6.07 -39.78 -52.54
C GLU A 216 -6.32 -40.40 -51.15
N PHE A 217 -6.12 -41.71 -51.03
CA PHE A 217 -6.18 -42.40 -49.74
C PHE A 217 -5.20 -41.81 -48.72
N TRP A 218 -3.94 -41.60 -49.12
CA TRP A 218 -2.89 -41.15 -48.22
C TRP A 218 -3.10 -39.72 -47.74
N GLU A 219 -3.57 -38.81 -48.60
CA GLU A 219 -3.88 -37.43 -48.21
C GLU A 219 -4.92 -37.39 -47.08
N ILE A 220 -5.99 -38.16 -47.21
CA ILE A 220 -7.06 -38.23 -46.20
C ILE A 220 -6.56 -38.93 -44.94
N PHE A 221 -5.84 -40.06 -45.07
CA PHE A 221 -5.28 -40.78 -43.92
C PHE A 221 -4.24 -39.93 -43.17
N ALA A 222 -3.43 -39.16 -43.88
CA ALA A 222 -2.40 -38.34 -43.28
C ALA A 222 -2.99 -37.17 -42.50
N ALA A 223 -3.98 -36.49 -43.07
CA ALA A 223 -4.71 -35.40 -42.42
C ALA A 223 -5.46 -35.88 -41.15
N ALA A 224 -6.08 -37.07 -41.21
CA ALA A 224 -6.87 -37.59 -40.11
C ALA A 224 -6.05 -38.25 -38.99
N ILE A 225 -4.95 -38.94 -39.33
CA ILE A 225 -4.26 -39.85 -38.39
C ILE A 225 -2.76 -39.60 -38.34
N HIS A 226 -2.06 -39.56 -39.48
CA HIS A 226 -0.59 -39.51 -39.50
C HIS A 226 -0.05 -38.22 -38.86
N ASN A 227 -0.67 -37.08 -39.17
CA ASN A 227 -0.27 -35.74 -38.72
C ASN A 227 -0.70 -35.44 -37.28
N HIS A 228 -1.43 -36.33 -36.60
CA HIS A 228 -1.88 -36.11 -35.24
C HIS A 228 -0.71 -36.24 -34.23
N PRO A 229 -0.28 -35.15 -33.57
CA PRO A 229 0.97 -35.14 -32.78
C PRO A 229 0.87 -35.96 -31.48
N TYR A 230 -0.33 -36.26 -31.02
CA TYR A 230 -0.58 -37.04 -29.80
C TYR A 230 -0.86 -38.53 -30.03
N MET A 231 -0.73 -39.03 -31.27
CA MET A 231 -0.87 -40.47 -31.56
C MET A 231 0.50 -41.15 -31.64
N THR A 232 0.65 -42.29 -30.97
CA THR A 232 1.85 -43.12 -31.08
C THR A 232 1.90 -43.82 -32.44
N ASP A 233 3.11 -44.13 -32.93
CA ASP A 233 3.28 -44.83 -34.22
C ASP A 233 2.60 -46.22 -34.21
N ALA A 234 2.58 -46.89 -33.06
CA ALA A 234 1.84 -48.15 -32.88
C ALA A 234 0.33 -47.95 -33.08
N THR A 235 -0.25 -46.87 -32.53
CA THR A 235 -1.65 -46.53 -32.72
C THR A 235 -1.94 -46.20 -34.18
N LYS A 236 -1.08 -45.41 -34.83
CA LYS A 236 -1.20 -45.07 -36.26
C LYS A 236 -1.17 -46.31 -37.15
N LEU A 237 -0.28 -47.27 -36.85
CA LEU A 237 -0.19 -48.54 -37.57
C LEU A 237 -1.46 -49.39 -37.41
N ILE A 238 -2.07 -49.42 -36.22
CA ILE A 238 -3.35 -50.12 -35.99
C ILE A 238 -4.46 -49.51 -36.85
N TYR A 239 -4.55 -48.18 -36.92
CA TYR A 239 -5.53 -47.53 -37.78
C TYR A 239 -5.29 -47.77 -39.26
N LEU A 240 -4.03 -47.75 -39.69
CA LEU A 240 -3.66 -48.10 -41.06
C LEU A 240 -4.15 -49.51 -41.40
N LYS A 241 -3.83 -50.51 -40.57
CA LYS A 241 -4.28 -51.90 -40.77
C LYS A 241 -5.80 -52.06 -40.86
N ARG A 242 -6.57 -51.19 -40.20
CA ARG A 242 -8.05 -51.19 -40.25
C ARG A 242 -8.61 -50.52 -41.51
N ALA A 243 -7.86 -49.58 -42.09
CA ALA A 243 -8.22 -48.92 -43.34
C ALA A 243 -7.87 -49.77 -44.58
N LEU A 244 -6.98 -50.76 -44.45
CA LEU A 244 -6.65 -51.66 -45.54
C LEU A 244 -7.68 -52.78 -45.74
N GLN A 245 -7.97 -53.11 -46.99
CA GLN A 245 -8.82 -54.22 -47.43
C GLN A 245 -8.15 -54.98 -48.57
N GLY A 246 -8.71 -56.14 -48.94
CA GLY A 246 -8.23 -56.95 -50.07
C GLY A 246 -6.73 -57.21 -50.05
N ASP A 247 -6.11 -57.14 -51.23
CA ASP A 247 -4.70 -57.45 -51.44
C ASP A 247 -3.76 -56.58 -50.58
N ALA A 248 -4.10 -55.30 -50.37
CA ALA A 248 -3.30 -54.42 -49.53
C ALA A 248 -3.26 -54.87 -48.06
N LYS A 249 -4.37 -55.40 -47.55
CA LYS A 249 -4.43 -55.93 -46.18
C LYS A 249 -3.58 -57.19 -46.04
N ASP A 250 -3.62 -58.07 -47.03
CA ASP A 250 -2.90 -59.35 -46.99
C ASP A 250 -1.38 -59.13 -47.08
N ILE A 251 -0.93 -58.17 -47.91
CA ILE A 251 0.48 -57.77 -47.99
C ILE A 251 0.96 -57.22 -46.64
N VAL A 252 0.21 -56.32 -46.00
CA VAL A 252 0.63 -55.72 -44.71
C VAL A 252 0.51 -56.71 -43.54
N ALA A 253 -0.37 -57.70 -43.64
CA ALA A 253 -0.42 -58.80 -42.67
C ALA A 253 0.77 -59.76 -42.78
N SER A 254 1.39 -59.87 -43.97
CA SER A 254 2.57 -60.72 -44.19
C SER A 254 3.89 -60.10 -43.69
N VAL A 255 3.90 -58.79 -43.42
CA VAL A 255 5.05 -58.08 -42.84
C VAL A 255 4.90 -58.13 -41.32
N GLN A 256 5.52 -59.13 -40.68
CA GLN A 256 5.55 -59.33 -39.23
C GLN A 256 6.97 -59.20 -38.69
#